data_AF-A0A8J0UH94-F1
#
_entry.id   AF-A0A8J0UH94-F1
#
_cell.length_a   1.000
_cell.length_b   1.000
_cell.length_c   1.000
_cell.angle_alpha   90.00
_cell.angle_beta   90.00
_cell.angle_gamma   90.00
#
_symmetry.space_group_name_H-M   'P 1'
#
loop_
_entity.id
_entity.type
_entity.pdbx_description
1 polymer ?
#
loop_
_entity_poly.entity_id
_entity_poly.type
_entity_poly.pdbx_seq_one_letter_code
_entity_poly.pdbx_strand_id
1 'polypeptide(L)'
;MMEESGIETTPPSTPPPSTIGTSVAAATSAIFTPVPPVLPNPVVQAPIAGIGSSITFPEEPEDPRVHTMHDEGSAGGIWGFIKGVAGNPMVKSVLDKTKHSMETVITTLDPGMASYIRTGGELDIVVTSIKEVKVSAVRDAFQEVFGMAVVSGEDGQSNIAPQPVGYAAGLKGAQERIDSLRRTGMIHEKQPAVSVENFIAELLPDKWFDIGCVIMDDPVHGIRLEAFTQATPVPLEYVQQAQNLTPQDYNLRWSGLSVTVGEVLERSLAHVSRTDWHVAFTGMSRRQMIYSATKALAGMYKQRLPPRIL
;
A
#
# COMPACT_ATOMS: atom_id res chain seq x y z
N MET A 1 -53.67 -56.85 38.92
CA MET A 1 -52.31 -57.37 39.19
C MET A 1 -51.35 -56.48 38.42
N MET A 2 -50.34 -55.93 39.11
CA MET A 2 -49.27 -55.01 38.66
C MET A 2 -49.74 -53.60 38.21
N GLU A 3 -49.09 -52.48 38.54
CA GLU A 3 -48.11 -52.07 39.56
C GLU A 3 -48.06 -50.53 39.43
N GLU A 4 -48.02 -49.81 40.55
CA GLU A 4 -47.93 -48.35 40.63
C GLU A 4 -46.48 -47.95 40.98
N SER A 5 -45.89 -46.98 40.30
CA SER A 5 -44.72 -46.23 40.82
C SER A 5 -44.46 -44.97 40.00
N GLY A 6 -44.73 -43.82 40.62
CA GLY A 6 -44.23 -42.51 40.19
C GLY A 6 -42.80 -42.29 40.70
N ILE A 7 -41.95 -41.67 39.88
CA ILE A 7 -40.61 -41.23 40.27
C ILE A 7 -40.50 -39.71 40.16
N GLU A 8 -40.26 -39.12 41.33
CA GLU A 8 -39.96 -37.72 41.59
C GLU A 8 -38.46 -37.48 41.32
N THR A 9 -38.11 -36.44 40.55
CA THR A 9 -36.72 -36.11 40.21
C THR A 9 -36.31 -34.81 40.91
N THR A 10 -35.25 -34.91 41.71
CA THR A 10 -34.61 -33.82 42.46
C THR A 10 -33.43 -33.23 41.67
N PRO A 11 -33.10 -31.93 41.84
CA PRO A 11 -31.94 -31.31 41.19
C PRO A 11 -30.62 -31.49 41.98
N PRO A 12 -29.45 -31.44 41.31
CA PRO A 12 -28.14 -31.64 41.95
C PRO A 12 -27.60 -30.39 42.68
N SER A 13 -26.77 -30.68 43.68
CA SER A 13 -26.34 -29.82 44.80
C SER A 13 -25.07 -28.99 44.52
N THR A 14 -24.99 -27.83 45.18
CA THR A 14 -23.86 -26.87 45.22
C THR A 14 -22.76 -27.29 46.22
N PRO A 15 -21.46 -27.04 45.95
CA PRO A 15 -20.38 -27.28 46.92
C PRO A 15 -20.20 -26.17 47.98
N PRO A 16 -19.60 -26.47 49.15
CA PRO A 16 -19.57 -25.60 50.34
C PRO A 16 -18.42 -24.55 50.34
N PRO A 17 -18.52 -23.49 51.17
CA PRO A 17 -17.55 -22.40 51.23
C PRO A 17 -16.33 -22.71 52.13
N SER A 18 -15.16 -22.22 51.73
CA SER A 18 -13.91 -22.31 52.48
C SER A 18 -13.82 -21.24 53.57
N THR A 19 -13.46 -21.66 54.77
CA THR A 19 -13.41 -20.88 56.01
C THR A 19 -12.21 -19.92 56.09
N ILE A 20 -12.50 -18.77 56.69
CA ILE A 20 -11.62 -17.67 57.10
C ILE A 20 -10.54 -18.16 58.07
N GLY A 21 -9.27 -17.84 57.79
CA GLY A 21 -8.14 -17.99 58.70
C GLY A 21 -7.52 -16.63 59.02
N THR A 22 -7.82 -16.12 60.21
CA THR A 22 -7.21 -14.92 60.80
C THR A 22 -5.80 -15.26 61.29
N SER A 23 -4.78 -14.49 60.89
CA SER A 23 -3.50 -14.48 61.60
C SER A 23 -2.98 -13.06 61.78
N VAL A 24 -2.35 -12.89 62.93
CA VAL A 24 -2.08 -11.68 63.70
C VAL A 24 -0.91 -10.87 63.16
N ALA A 25 -1.03 -9.55 63.30
CA ALA A 25 -0.02 -8.55 62.98
C ALA A 25 1.27 -8.74 63.79
N ALA A 26 2.41 -8.70 63.09
CA ALA A 26 3.72 -8.48 63.67
C ALA A 26 4.30 -7.19 63.09
N ALA A 27 4.37 -6.15 63.92
CA ALA A 27 5.05 -4.91 63.63
C ALA A 27 6.56 -5.16 63.64
N THR A 28 7.23 -4.84 62.52
CA THR A 28 8.69 -4.75 62.47
C THR A 28 9.07 -3.45 61.78
N SER A 29 9.70 -2.56 62.53
CA SER A 29 10.20 -1.27 62.10
C SER A 29 11.23 -1.43 60.97
N ALA A 30 10.98 -0.81 59.82
CA ALA A 30 11.99 -0.56 58.81
C ALA A 30 12.58 0.83 59.01
N ILE A 31 13.88 0.86 59.23
CA ILE A 31 14.72 2.04 59.46
C ILE A 31 14.81 2.84 58.15
N PHE A 32 14.38 4.10 58.18
CA PHE A 32 14.63 5.07 57.12
C PHE A 32 16.13 5.40 57.07
N THR A 33 16.77 5.17 55.93
CA THR A 33 18.11 5.69 55.65
C THR A 33 17.98 7.09 55.03
N PRO A 34 18.61 8.14 55.61
CA PRO A 34 18.60 9.47 55.02
C PRO A 34 19.61 9.55 53.87
N VAL A 35 19.13 9.89 52.68
CA VAL A 35 19.96 10.24 51.51
C VAL A 35 20.64 11.59 51.76
N PRO A 36 21.96 11.73 51.55
CA PRO A 36 22.66 13.01 51.75
C PRO A 36 22.28 14.06 50.69
N PRO A 37 22.31 15.36 51.04
CA PRO A 37 21.90 16.44 50.15
C PRO A 37 22.95 16.66 49.05
N VAL A 38 22.52 16.64 47.79
CA VAL A 38 23.32 17.02 46.63
C VAL A 38 23.34 18.55 46.53
N LEU A 39 24.53 19.14 46.57
CA LEU A 39 24.77 20.57 46.36
C LEU A 39 24.38 20.99 44.93
N PRO A 40 23.77 22.18 44.74
CA PRO A 40 23.48 22.71 43.40
C PRO A 40 24.74 23.27 42.76
N ASN A 41 25.15 22.71 41.61
CA ASN A 41 26.14 23.35 40.74
C ASN A 41 25.46 24.38 39.82
N PRO A 42 26.15 25.47 39.47
CA PRO A 42 25.51 26.65 38.87
C PRO A 42 25.20 26.47 37.39
N VAL A 43 24.09 27.13 37.05
CA VAL A 43 23.44 27.30 35.75
C VAL A 43 24.41 27.77 34.67
N VAL A 44 24.44 27.06 33.54
CA VAL A 44 24.75 27.64 32.23
C VAL A 44 23.45 27.62 31.44
N GLN A 45 22.85 28.81 31.30
CA GLN A 45 21.63 29.05 30.53
C GLN A 45 21.94 28.94 29.03
N ALA A 46 21.31 28.00 28.34
CA ALA A 46 21.12 28.04 26.90
C ALA A 46 19.60 28.06 26.64
N PRO A 47 19.08 28.99 25.83
CA PRO A 47 17.65 29.20 25.71
C PRO A 47 16.98 28.10 24.89
N ILE A 48 15.88 27.58 25.44
CA ILE A 48 14.92 26.70 24.78
C ILE A 48 14.00 27.60 23.95
N ALA A 49 14.04 27.48 22.62
CA ALA A 49 12.97 27.95 21.75
C ALA A 49 12.21 26.73 21.25
N GLY A 50 11.03 26.50 21.84
CA GLY A 50 10.06 25.53 21.34
C GLY A 50 9.53 26.01 19.99
N ILE A 51 9.57 25.13 18.99
CA ILE A 51 8.81 25.28 17.76
C ILE A 51 7.74 24.19 17.79
N GLY A 52 6.68 24.46 18.54
CA GLY A 52 5.40 23.81 18.30
C GLY A 52 4.82 24.42 17.03
N SER A 53 4.69 23.62 15.97
CA SER A 53 4.04 24.05 14.74
C SER A 53 2.55 24.23 15.00
N SER A 54 2.15 25.43 15.41
CA SER A 54 0.76 25.87 15.42
C SER A 54 0.37 26.17 13.96
N ILE A 55 -0.50 25.34 13.38
CA ILE A 55 -1.12 25.63 12.09
C ILE A 55 -1.96 26.89 12.26
N THR A 56 -1.50 27.99 11.66
CA THR A 56 -2.28 29.23 11.53
C THR A 56 -2.83 29.27 10.10
N PHE A 57 -4.15 29.31 9.96
CA PHE A 57 -4.80 29.48 8.66
C PHE A 57 -4.74 30.97 8.25
N PRO A 58 -4.41 31.31 7.00
CA PRO A 58 -4.55 32.69 6.53
C PRO A 58 -6.04 33.06 6.38
N GLU A 59 -6.43 34.20 6.95
CA GLU A 59 -7.69 34.88 6.62
C GLU A 59 -7.67 35.39 5.17
N GLU A 60 -8.79 35.25 4.47
CA GLU A 60 -9.07 35.89 3.17
C GLU A 60 -9.09 37.42 3.31
N PRO A 61 -8.45 38.17 2.41
CA PRO A 61 -8.74 39.58 2.27
C PRO A 61 -9.94 39.82 1.35
N GLU A 62 -10.92 40.56 1.88
CA GLU A 62 -12.11 41.07 1.20
C GLU A 62 -11.81 41.97 -0.02
N ASP A 63 -12.74 41.93 -0.97
CA ASP A 63 -12.86 42.72 -2.20
C ASP A 63 -13.18 44.21 -1.92
N PRO A 64 -12.48 45.19 -2.55
CA PRO A 64 -13.01 46.52 -2.75
C PRO A 64 -13.34 46.74 -4.23
N ARG A 65 -14.65 46.74 -4.46
CA ARG A 65 -15.33 46.99 -5.72
C ARG A 65 -15.50 48.51 -6.00
N VAL A 66 -15.18 48.87 -7.25
CA VAL A 66 -15.82 49.84 -8.17
C VAL A 66 -15.42 51.33 -8.21
N HIS A 67 -15.24 51.76 -9.47
CA HIS A 67 -15.59 53.04 -10.16
C HIS A 67 -14.35 53.77 -10.72
N THR A 68 -14.22 54.14 -12.01
CA THR A 68 -15.23 54.41 -13.06
C THR A 68 -14.59 54.60 -14.46
N MET A 69 -15.24 54.00 -15.48
CA MET A 69 -15.69 54.49 -16.80
C MET A 69 -14.79 54.99 -17.96
N HIS A 70 -15.36 54.72 -19.15
CA HIS A 70 -15.12 55.16 -20.55
C HIS A 70 -14.19 54.25 -21.39
N ASP A 71 -14.55 53.78 -22.60
CA ASP A 71 -15.57 54.22 -23.57
C ASP A 71 -15.95 53.11 -24.58
N GLU A 72 -17.05 53.35 -25.29
CA GLU A 72 -17.82 52.53 -26.23
C GLU A 72 -17.11 52.05 -27.53
N GLY A 73 -17.69 51.00 -28.12
CA GLY A 73 -17.96 50.95 -29.56
C GLY A 73 -17.00 50.11 -30.44
N SER A 74 -17.50 49.03 -31.04
CA SER A 74 -17.59 48.89 -32.51
C SER A 74 -17.93 47.47 -32.93
N ALA A 75 -18.84 47.40 -33.90
CA ALA A 75 -19.27 46.23 -34.64
C ALA A 75 -18.22 45.75 -35.67
N GLY A 76 -18.45 44.53 -36.20
CA GLY A 76 -17.78 43.95 -37.39
C GLY A 76 -16.80 42.83 -36.99
N GLY A 77 -17.01 41.54 -37.27
CA GLY A 77 -17.66 40.95 -38.44
C GLY A 77 -16.61 40.79 -39.54
N ILE A 78 -15.97 39.62 -39.62
CA ILE A 78 -15.15 39.06 -40.71
C ILE A 78 -14.45 37.80 -40.13
N TRP A 79 -14.47 36.59 -40.65
CA TRP A 79 -14.45 36.06 -42.00
C TRP A 79 -14.91 34.57 -41.89
N GLY A 80 -15.98 34.19 -42.59
CA GLY A 80 -16.43 32.81 -42.78
C GLY A 80 -16.66 32.55 -44.26
N PHE A 81 -16.01 31.51 -44.80
CA PHE A 81 -16.12 31.00 -46.17
C PHE A 81 -15.48 29.59 -46.12
N ILE A 82 -16.08 28.49 -46.57
CA ILE A 82 -17.15 28.29 -47.55
C ILE A 82 -17.95 27.05 -47.13
N LYS A 83 -19.28 27.16 -47.16
CA LYS A 83 -20.26 26.06 -47.15
C LYS A 83 -20.96 26.05 -48.52
N GLY A 84 -21.13 24.86 -49.09
CA GLY A 84 -22.00 24.58 -50.24
C GLY A 84 -21.33 23.56 -51.18
N VAL A 85 -21.98 22.55 -51.73
CA VAL A 85 -23.41 22.37 -52.05
C VAL A 85 -23.75 20.87 -52.12
N ALA A 86 -25.03 20.61 -51.85
CA ALA A 86 -25.79 19.36 -51.91
C ALA A 86 -25.51 18.36 -53.05
N GLY A 87 -25.79 17.08 -52.75
CA GLY A 87 -26.80 16.35 -53.53
C GLY A 87 -26.39 15.12 -54.37
N ASN A 88 -26.42 13.95 -53.72
CA ASN A 88 -26.96 12.66 -54.23
C ASN A 88 -26.06 11.73 -55.12
N PRO A 89 -26.42 10.45 -55.35
CA PRO A 89 -25.89 9.29 -54.60
C PRO A 89 -25.32 8.17 -55.50
N MET A 90 -24.27 7.44 -55.09
CA MET A 90 -24.08 6.07 -55.60
C MET A 90 -23.17 5.21 -54.72
N VAL A 91 -23.66 3.99 -54.54
CA VAL A 91 -23.18 2.85 -53.78
C VAL A 91 -22.09 2.09 -54.55
N LYS A 92 -21.05 1.61 -53.83
CA LYS A 92 -20.25 0.37 -54.01
C LYS A 92 -18.87 0.61 -53.39
N SER A 93 -18.23 -0.27 -52.63
CA SER A 93 -18.45 -1.69 -52.34
C SER A 93 -17.51 -2.02 -51.17
N VAL A 94 -18.06 -2.53 -50.08
CA VAL A 94 -17.30 -3.32 -49.11
C VAL A 94 -17.05 -4.66 -49.78
N LEU A 95 -15.79 -5.05 -49.96
CA LEU A 95 -15.47 -6.47 -49.91
C LEU A 95 -14.03 -6.70 -49.46
N ASP A 96 -13.96 -7.47 -48.40
CA ASP A 96 -12.79 -8.07 -47.80
C ASP A 96 -11.91 -8.81 -48.81
N LYS A 97 -10.59 -8.74 -48.59
CA LYS A 97 -9.75 -9.95 -48.47
C LYS A 97 -8.34 -9.63 -48.00
N THR A 98 -8.15 -9.92 -46.72
CA THR A 98 -6.91 -10.33 -46.06
C THR A 98 -6.00 -11.15 -46.97
N LYS A 99 -4.81 -10.63 -47.27
CA LYS A 99 -3.67 -11.42 -47.73
C LYS A 99 -2.54 -11.16 -46.75
N HIS A 100 -2.20 -12.22 -46.02
CA HIS A 100 -1.21 -12.24 -44.96
C HIS A 100 0.16 -11.85 -45.52
N SER A 101 0.71 -10.73 -45.08
CA SER A 101 2.14 -10.43 -45.27
C SER A 101 2.88 -11.02 -44.08
N MET A 102 3.47 -12.20 -44.29
CA MET A 102 4.56 -12.70 -43.46
C MET A 102 5.82 -11.95 -43.89
N GLU A 103 6.09 -10.80 -43.26
CA GLU A 103 7.46 -10.30 -43.20
C GLU A 103 8.16 -11.05 -42.05
N THR A 104 8.78 -12.19 -42.38
CA THR A 104 9.69 -12.86 -41.46
C THR A 104 10.97 -12.04 -41.38
N VAL A 105 10.99 -11.08 -40.46
CA VAL A 105 12.23 -10.45 -39.99
C VAL A 105 13.00 -11.51 -39.19
N ILE A 106 13.87 -12.24 -39.88
CA ILE A 106 14.89 -13.08 -39.24
C ILE A 106 15.98 -12.15 -38.73
N THR A 107 15.70 -11.48 -37.61
CA THR A 107 16.78 -11.05 -36.72
C THR A 107 16.99 -12.22 -35.78
N THR A 108 18.24 -12.63 -35.60
CA THR A 108 18.64 -13.62 -34.61
C THR A 108 18.40 -13.01 -33.23
N LEU A 109 17.13 -12.98 -32.82
CA LEU A 109 16.72 -12.52 -31.51
C LEU A 109 17.39 -13.43 -30.50
N ASP A 110 18.20 -12.85 -29.62
CA ASP A 110 18.47 -13.44 -28.33
C ASP A 110 17.13 -13.93 -27.77
N PRO A 111 16.98 -15.21 -27.38
CA PRO A 111 15.74 -15.74 -26.81
C PRO A 111 15.12 -14.83 -25.73
N GLY A 112 15.95 -14.04 -25.03
CA GLY A 112 15.52 -13.03 -24.04
C GLY A 112 14.84 -11.76 -24.60
N MET A 113 14.95 -11.47 -25.90
CA MET A 113 14.33 -10.31 -26.57
C MET A 113 13.06 -10.66 -27.36
N ALA A 114 12.70 -11.93 -27.41
CA ALA A 114 11.58 -12.40 -28.22
C ALA A 114 10.20 -11.95 -27.69
N SER A 115 10.10 -11.48 -26.45
CA SER A 115 8.92 -10.80 -25.91
C SER A 115 8.79 -9.35 -26.42
N TYR A 116 9.93 -8.67 -26.64
CA TYR A 116 9.99 -7.26 -27.02
C TYR A 116 9.57 -6.97 -28.47
N ILE A 117 9.74 -7.95 -29.37
CA ILE A 117 9.34 -7.80 -30.79
C ILE A 117 7.91 -8.31 -31.04
N ARG A 118 7.39 -9.19 -30.17
CA ARG A 118 6.02 -9.72 -30.31
C ARG A 118 4.93 -8.79 -29.77
N THR A 119 5.29 -7.87 -28.89
CA THR A 119 4.39 -6.83 -28.38
C THR A 119 4.45 -5.64 -29.33
N GLY A 120 3.53 -5.57 -30.30
CA GLY A 120 3.37 -4.43 -31.22
C GLY A 120 2.92 -3.14 -30.51
N GLY A 121 3.69 -2.63 -29.54
CA GLY A 121 3.34 -1.48 -28.70
C GLY A 121 2.55 -1.83 -27.43
N GLU A 122 2.54 -3.10 -27.02
CA GLU A 122 1.88 -3.60 -25.81
C GLU A 122 2.85 -3.55 -24.61
N LEU A 123 2.37 -3.07 -23.47
CA LEU A 123 3.19 -2.89 -22.27
C LEU A 123 3.32 -4.23 -21.53
N ASP A 124 4.52 -4.78 -21.46
CA ASP A 124 4.83 -6.02 -20.73
C ASP A 124 5.47 -5.71 -19.38
N ILE A 125 4.81 -6.09 -18.28
CA ILE A 125 5.22 -5.80 -16.90
C ILE A 125 5.30 -7.08 -16.10
N VAL A 126 6.36 -7.21 -15.30
CA VAL A 126 6.46 -8.27 -14.29
C VAL A 126 6.15 -7.72 -12.91
N VAL A 127 5.25 -8.40 -12.19
CA VAL A 127 5.02 -8.18 -10.76
C VAL A 127 5.95 -9.09 -9.98
N THR A 128 6.68 -8.55 -9.00
CA THR A 128 7.63 -9.34 -8.17
C THR A 128 6.94 -10.15 -7.07
N SER A 129 5.82 -10.77 -7.41
CA SER A 129 5.07 -11.69 -6.55
C SER A 129 4.17 -12.58 -7.41
N ILE A 130 3.99 -13.84 -7.01
CA ILE A 130 3.01 -14.77 -7.60
C ILE A 130 1.62 -14.73 -6.92
N LYS A 131 1.46 -13.95 -5.84
CA LYS A 131 0.18 -13.83 -5.13
C LYS A 131 -0.82 -13.04 -5.98
N GLU A 132 -1.93 -13.68 -6.36
CA GLU A 132 -2.96 -13.06 -7.21
C GLU A 132 -3.56 -11.76 -6.65
N VAL A 133 -3.62 -11.59 -5.33
CA VAL A 133 -4.06 -10.32 -4.72
C VAL A 133 -3.21 -9.12 -5.15
N LYS A 134 -1.92 -9.36 -5.46
CA LYS A 134 -0.99 -8.35 -6.00
C LYS A 134 -1.06 -8.35 -7.53
N VAL A 135 -0.89 -9.51 -8.16
CA VAL A 135 -0.79 -9.62 -9.63
C VAL A 135 -2.06 -9.11 -10.32
N SER A 136 -3.24 -9.55 -9.89
CA SER A 136 -4.51 -9.10 -10.48
C SER A 136 -4.76 -7.61 -10.25
N ALA A 137 -4.39 -7.07 -9.08
CA ALA A 137 -4.57 -5.65 -8.78
C ALA A 137 -3.70 -4.78 -9.71
N VAL A 138 -2.45 -5.20 -9.96
CA VAL A 138 -1.55 -4.52 -10.90
C VAL A 138 -2.06 -4.69 -12.34
N ARG A 139 -2.44 -5.90 -12.72
CA ARG A 139 -2.99 -6.21 -14.05
C ARG A 139 -4.18 -5.31 -14.39
N ASP A 140 -5.19 -5.30 -13.52
CA ASP A 140 -6.40 -4.49 -13.73
C ASP A 140 -6.07 -3.00 -13.82
N ALA A 141 -5.18 -2.50 -12.94
CA ALA A 141 -4.78 -1.10 -12.92
C ALA A 141 -4.06 -0.66 -14.20
N PHE A 142 -3.09 -1.45 -14.67
CA PHE A 142 -2.35 -1.12 -15.89
C PHE A 142 -3.19 -1.33 -17.15
N GLN A 143 -4.03 -2.37 -17.20
CA GLN A 143 -4.95 -2.57 -18.33
C GLN A 143 -5.96 -1.43 -18.43
N GLU A 144 -6.46 -0.91 -17.32
CA GLU A 144 -7.37 0.24 -17.38
C GLU A 144 -6.68 1.52 -17.88
N VAL A 145 -5.43 1.77 -17.48
CA VAL A 145 -4.71 3.00 -17.86
C VAL A 145 -4.13 2.91 -19.28
N PHE A 146 -3.65 1.74 -19.70
CA PHE A 146 -2.95 1.53 -20.97
C PHE A 146 -3.80 0.84 -22.05
N GLY A 147 -4.94 0.25 -21.68
CA GLY A 147 -5.78 -0.56 -22.57
C GLY A 147 -5.19 -1.95 -22.82
N MET A 148 -3.96 -2.00 -23.35
CA MET A 148 -3.23 -3.24 -23.62
C MET A 148 -1.98 -3.31 -22.76
N ALA A 149 -2.04 -4.13 -21.71
CA ALA A 149 -0.91 -4.45 -20.86
C ALA A 149 -0.92 -5.96 -20.51
N VAL A 150 0.22 -6.60 -20.72
CA VAL A 150 0.51 -7.95 -20.25
C VAL A 150 1.15 -7.84 -18.88
N VAL A 151 0.58 -8.53 -17.91
CA VAL A 151 1.10 -8.54 -16.54
C VAL A 151 1.23 -9.97 -16.05
N SER A 152 2.48 -10.37 -15.84
CA SER A 152 2.87 -11.66 -15.25
C SER A 152 3.37 -11.49 -13.81
N GLY A 153 3.49 -12.59 -13.07
CA GLY A 153 3.97 -12.59 -11.69
C GLY A 153 5.14 -13.54 -11.53
N GLU A 154 6.21 -13.06 -10.91
CA GLU A 154 7.43 -13.83 -10.60
C GLU A 154 7.77 -13.71 -9.12
N ASP A 155 8.22 -14.79 -8.49
CA ASP A 155 8.44 -14.80 -7.03
C ASP A 155 9.77 -14.12 -6.63
N GLY A 156 9.70 -12.83 -6.32
CA GLY A 156 10.85 -12.05 -5.88
C GLY A 156 11.17 -12.24 -4.40
N GLN A 157 12.45 -12.25 -4.05
CA GLN A 157 12.94 -12.44 -2.68
C GLN A 157 13.54 -11.15 -2.12
N SER A 158 13.44 -10.96 -0.80
CA SER A 158 14.00 -9.80 -0.08
C SER A 158 14.60 -10.25 1.24
N ASN A 159 15.70 -9.63 1.67
CA ASN A 159 16.32 -9.83 2.98
C ASN A 159 15.74 -8.85 4.03
N ILE A 160 14.43 -8.63 3.97
CA ILE A 160 13.67 -7.80 4.91
C ILE A 160 12.78 -8.69 5.76
N ALA A 161 12.54 -8.28 7.01
CA ALA A 161 11.67 -8.98 7.94
C ALA A 161 10.26 -9.22 7.33
N PRO A 162 9.58 -10.33 7.68
CA PRO A 162 8.22 -10.62 7.20
C PRO A 162 7.22 -9.49 7.44
N GLN A 163 7.39 -8.75 8.54
CA GLN A 163 6.67 -7.51 8.81
C GLN A 163 7.64 -6.34 8.81
N PRO A 164 7.86 -5.68 7.66
CA PRO A 164 8.68 -4.49 7.61
C PRO A 164 8.11 -3.40 8.52
N VAL A 165 8.99 -2.65 9.18
CA VAL A 165 8.64 -1.52 10.07
C VAL A 165 9.26 -0.24 9.52
N GLY A 166 8.41 0.73 9.20
CA GLY A 166 8.79 2.01 8.64
C GLY A 166 8.96 2.01 7.12
N TYR A 167 8.87 3.20 6.54
CA TYR A 167 8.94 3.43 5.10
C TYR A 167 10.23 2.89 4.46
N ALA A 168 11.37 3.09 5.12
CA ALA A 168 12.66 2.66 4.59
C ALA A 168 12.74 1.15 4.41
N ALA A 169 12.21 0.37 5.36
CA ALA A 169 12.20 -1.09 5.27
C ALA A 169 11.23 -1.58 4.17
N GLY A 170 10.03 -0.97 4.08
CA GLY A 170 9.07 -1.29 3.03
C GLY A 170 9.61 -1.02 1.62
N LEU A 171 10.19 0.17 1.41
CA LEU A 171 10.82 0.55 0.14
C LEU A 171 11.99 -0.37 -0.23
N LYS A 172 12.87 -0.64 0.74
CA LYS A 172 14.02 -1.54 0.54
C LYS A 172 13.56 -2.96 0.21
N GLY A 173 12.51 -3.47 0.86
CA GLY A 173 11.96 -4.79 0.58
C GLY A 173 11.41 -4.91 -0.83
N ALA A 174 10.59 -3.94 -1.24
CA ALA A 174 10.08 -3.86 -2.60
C ALA A 174 11.20 -3.79 -3.64
N GLN A 175 12.24 -2.98 -3.38
CA GLN A 175 13.37 -2.85 -4.29
C GLN A 175 14.20 -4.13 -4.39
N GLU A 176 14.52 -4.76 -3.26
CA GLU A 176 15.31 -6.00 -3.24
C GLU A 176 14.60 -7.12 -4.00
N ARG A 177 13.27 -7.17 -4.02
CA ARG A 177 12.53 -8.14 -4.84
C ARG A 177 12.78 -7.93 -6.33
N ILE A 178 12.75 -6.69 -6.82
CA ILE A 178 13.05 -6.36 -8.22
C ILE A 178 14.50 -6.76 -8.53
N ASP A 179 15.43 -6.33 -7.68
CA ASP A 179 16.85 -6.60 -7.86
C ASP A 179 17.16 -8.10 -7.82
N SER A 180 16.44 -8.85 -6.97
CA SER A 180 16.61 -10.30 -6.86
C SER A 180 16.28 -11.02 -8.16
N LEU A 181 15.17 -10.66 -8.80
CA LEU A 181 14.71 -11.30 -10.04
C LEU A 181 15.61 -10.94 -11.23
N ARG A 182 16.14 -9.72 -11.27
CA ARG A 182 17.13 -9.34 -12.30
C ARG A 182 18.44 -10.06 -12.11
N ARG A 183 18.94 -10.11 -10.88
CA ARG A 183 20.19 -10.80 -10.54
C ARG A 183 20.15 -12.30 -10.82
N THR A 184 18.98 -12.94 -10.67
CA THR A 184 18.80 -14.36 -11.01
C THR A 184 18.50 -14.61 -12.48
N GLY A 185 18.29 -13.55 -13.28
CA GLY A 185 17.91 -13.66 -14.69
C GLY A 185 16.46 -14.10 -14.92
N MET A 186 15.62 -14.12 -13.88
CA MET A 186 14.19 -14.46 -13.98
C MET A 186 13.41 -13.40 -14.73
N ILE A 187 13.81 -12.13 -14.62
CA ILE A 187 13.28 -11.04 -15.45
C ILE A 187 14.43 -10.36 -16.18
N HIS A 188 14.14 -9.87 -17.39
CA HIS A 188 15.14 -9.22 -18.22
C HIS A 188 15.55 -7.85 -17.63
N GLU A 189 16.82 -7.47 -17.77
CA GLU A 189 17.37 -6.24 -17.17
C GLU A 189 16.70 -4.95 -17.64
N LYS A 190 16.04 -5.00 -18.80
CA LYS A 190 15.30 -3.87 -19.41
C LYS A 190 13.79 -3.96 -19.22
N GLN A 191 13.28 -5.01 -18.59
CA GLN A 191 11.85 -5.20 -18.43
C GLN A 191 11.32 -4.33 -17.30
N PRO A 192 10.24 -3.56 -17.52
CA PRO A 192 9.57 -2.85 -16.45
C PRO A 192 9.02 -3.81 -15.39
N ALA A 193 9.27 -3.49 -14.12
CA ALA A 193 8.88 -4.32 -12.99
C ALA A 193 8.10 -3.52 -11.95
N VAL A 194 7.08 -4.15 -11.38
CA VAL A 194 6.28 -3.61 -10.27
C VAL A 194 6.46 -4.47 -9.03
N SER A 195 6.81 -3.85 -7.91
CA SER A 195 6.83 -4.50 -6.61
C SER A 195 5.79 -3.90 -5.67
N VAL A 196 5.20 -4.74 -4.83
CA VAL A 196 4.24 -4.35 -3.81
C VAL A 196 4.69 -4.92 -2.47
N GLU A 197 4.98 -4.07 -1.49
CA GLU A 197 5.42 -4.47 -0.15
C GLU A 197 4.62 -3.72 0.92
N ASN A 198 4.07 -4.45 1.90
CA ASN A 198 3.37 -3.81 3.01
C ASN A 198 4.35 -3.62 4.18
N PHE A 199 4.20 -2.51 4.89
CA PHE A 199 4.94 -2.23 6.12
C PHE A 199 4.00 -1.59 7.13
N ILE A 200 4.38 -1.64 8.41
CA ILE A 200 3.69 -0.87 9.45
C ILE A 200 4.51 0.34 9.84
N ALA A 201 3.85 1.45 10.16
CA ALA A 201 4.50 2.66 10.63
C ALA A 201 3.67 3.35 11.72
N GLU A 202 4.35 3.87 12.72
CA GLU A 202 3.78 4.80 13.68
C GLU A 202 3.78 6.20 13.04
N LEU A 203 2.59 6.76 12.78
CA LEU A 203 2.46 8.09 12.16
C LEU A 203 2.17 9.18 13.19
N LEU A 204 1.64 8.81 14.34
CA LEU A 204 1.37 9.67 15.50
C LEU A 204 1.69 8.84 16.76
N PRO A 205 1.96 9.47 17.91
CA PRO A 205 2.25 8.75 19.15
C PRO A 205 1.22 7.66 19.44
N ASP A 206 1.70 6.42 19.56
CA ASP A 206 0.92 5.20 19.80
C ASP A 206 -0.10 4.84 18.70
N LYS A 207 -0.07 5.50 17.54
CA LYS A 207 -0.96 5.24 16.42
C LYS A 207 -0.21 4.65 15.24
N TRP A 208 -0.44 3.37 15.06
CA TRP A 208 0.17 2.55 14.02
C TRP A 208 -0.75 2.37 12.82
N PHE A 209 -0.14 2.22 11.66
CA PHE A 209 -0.83 2.06 10.39
C PHE A 209 -0.12 1.02 9.53
N ASP A 210 -0.88 0.20 8.81
CA ASP A 210 -0.40 -0.63 7.70
C ASP A 210 -0.49 0.17 6.40
N ILE A 211 0.59 0.16 5.61
CA ILE A 211 0.72 0.87 4.35
C ILE A 211 1.39 -0.05 3.34
N GLY A 212 0.80 -0.20 2.15
CA GLY A 212 1.42 -0.84 1.01
C GLY A 212 2.22 0.17 0.20
N CYS A 213 3.52 -0.08 0.00
CA CYS A 213 4.34 0.60 -0.99
C CYS A 213 4.25 -0.15 -2.34
N VAL A 214 4.00 0.59 -3.42
CA VAL A 214 4.07 0.11 -4.79
C VAL A 214 5.21 0.84 -5.49
N ILE A 215 6.20 0.09 -5.97
CA ILE A 215 7.33 0.61 -6.75
C ILE A 215 7.19 0.14 -8.18
N MET A 216 7.41 1.04 -9.14
CA MET A 216 7.59 0.73 -10.56
C MET A 216 9.00 1.13 -10.96
N ASP A 217 9.71 0.21 -11.59
CA ASP A 217 11.06 0.41 -12.10
C ASP A 217 11.11 0.04 -13.59
N ASP A 218 11.38 1.03 -14.43
CA ASP A 218 11.58 0.89 -15.87
C ASP A 218 12.97 1.44 -16.24
N PRO A 219 13.95 0.54 -16.43
CA PRO A 219 15.33 0.92 -16.75
C PRO A 219 15.50 1.51 -18.13
N VAL A 220 14.64 1.16 -19.08
CA VAL A 220 14.76 1.62 -20.48
C VAL A 220 14.52 3.11 -20.55
N HIS A 221 13.50 3.59 -19.84
CA HIS A 221 13.15 4.99 -19.79
C HIS A 221 13.76 5.72 -18.57
N GLY A 222 14.50 5.01 -17.71
CA GLY A 222 15.03 5.56 -16.45
C GLY A 222 13.92 6.03 -15.50
N ILE A 223 12.74 5.41 -15.55
CA ILE A 223 11.58 5.80 -14.76
C ILE A 223 11.52 4.93 -13.51
N ARG A 224 11.62 5.59 -12.36
CA ARG A 224 11.30 5.00 -11.06
C ARG A 224 10.20 5.79 -10.39
N LEU A 225 9.15 5.10 -9.99
CA LEU A 225 7.96 5.67 -9.37
C LEU A 225 7.56 4.90 -8.13
N GLU A 226 7.04 5.62 -7.16
CA GLU A 226 6.58 5.08 -5.88
C GLU A 226 5.19 5.64 -5.60
N ALA A 227 4.29 4.77 -5.12
CA ALA A 227 2.98 5.14 -4.63
C ALA A 227 2.67 4.34 -3.36
N PHE A 228 1.79 4.89 -2.53
CA PHE A 228 1.40 4.26 -1.27
C PHE A 228 -0.10 4.01 -1.25
N THR A 229 -0.53 2.90 -0.66
CA THR A 229 -1.95 2.69 -0.36
C THR A 229 -2.41 3.69 0.69
N GLN A 230 -3.73 3.84 0.83
CA GLN A 230 -4.30 4.45 2.02
C GLN A 230 -3.76 3.75 3.28
N ALA A 231 -3.47 4.53 4.32
CA ALA A 231 -3.03 4.01 5.61
C ALA A 231 -4.22 3.38 6.35
N THR A 232 -4.08 2.11 6.74
CA THR A 232 -5.09 1.40 7.53
C THR A 232 -4.66 1.39 8.99
N PRO A 233 -5.45 1.96 9.93
CA PRO A 233 -5.12 1.93 11.34
C PRO A 233 -4.93 0.50 11.86
N VAL A 234 -3.85 0.28 12.60
CA VAL A 234 -3.56 -0.97 13.30
C VAL A 234 -3.62 -0.68 14.80
N PRO A 235 -4.50 -1.35 15.56
CA PRO A 235 -4.53 -1.20 17.00
C PRO A 235 -3.19 -1.54 17.66
N LEU A 236 -2.78 -0.71 18.62
CA LEU A 236 -1.46 -0.77 19.26
C LEU A 236 -1.20 -2.15 19.89
N GLU A 237 -2.21 -2.76 20.49
CA GLU A 237 -2.13 -4.05 21.15
C GLU A 237 -1.65 -5.17 20.22
N TYR A 238 -2.00 -5.11 18.92
CA TYR A 238 -1.56 -6.11 17.94
C TYR A 238 -0.12 -5.86 17.48
N VAL A 239 0.31 -4.60 17.43
CA VAL A 239 1.71 -4.25 17.18
C VAL A 239 2.60 -4.68 18.35
N GLN A 240 2.19 -4.39 19.58
CA GLN A 240 2.91 -4.80 20.79
C GLN A 240 3.00 -6.33 20.90
N GLN A 241 1.94 -7.06 20.57
CA GLN A 241 1.99 -8.51 20.49
C GLN A 241 2.99 -9.01 19.44
N ALA A 242 3.01 -8.43 18.24
CA ALA A 242 3.99 -8.77 17.21
C ALA A 242 5.43 -8.47 17.66
N GLN A 243 5.65 -7.35 18.35
CA GLN A 243 6.94 -6.98 18.94
C GLN A 243 7.37 -7.99 20.02
N ASN A 244 6.47 -8.38 20.93
CA ASN A 244 6.74 -9.35 21.99
C ASN A 244 7.03 -10.76 21.44
N LEU A 245 6.39 -11.13 20.33
CA LEU A 245 6.65 -12.40 19.63
C LEU A 245 7.93 -12.39 18.81
N THR A 246 8.57 -11.22 18.63
CA THR A 246 9.83 -11.11 17.89
C THR A 246 11.03 -11.34 18.82
N PRO A 247 11.84 -12.38 18.61
CA PRO A 247 13.02 -12.65 19.43
C PRO A 247 13.99 -11.45 19.47
N GLN A 248 14.65 -11.26 20.61
CA GLN A 248 15.57 -10.12 20.77
C GLN A 248 16.79 -10.23 19.85
N ASP A 249 17.21 -11.46 19.54
CA ASP A 249 18.32 -11.86 18.68
C ASP A 249 17.89 -12.09 17.21
N TYR A 250 16.68 -11.70 16.84
CA TYR A 250 16.20 -11.83 15.46
C TYR A 250 17.11 -11.06 14.48
N ASN A 251 17.64 -11.76 13.48
CA ASN A 251 18.66 -11.24 12.57
C ASN A 251 18.19 -10.10 11.65
N LEU A 252 16.88 -10.01 11.35
CA LEU A 252 16.31 -8.95 10.50
C LEU A 252 15.61 -7.85 11.31
N ARG A 253 15.85 -7.78 12.62
CA ARG A 253 15.19 -6.82 13.52
C ARG A 253 15.48 -5.36 13.20
N TRP A 254 16.56 -5.09 12.49
CA TRP A 254 16.87 -3.77 11.91
C TRP A 254 15.83 -3.30 10.88
N SER A 255 15.08 -4.24 10.28
CA SER A 255 14.11 -3.97 9.22
C SER A 255 12.65 -4.20 9.64
N GLY A 256 12.40 -4.91 10.75
CA GLY A 256 11.06 -5.12 11.24
C GLY A 256 10.90 -6.31 12.17
N LEU A 257 9.70 -6.89 12.17
CA LEU A 257 9.26 -7.93 13.11
C LEU A 257 9.23 -9.31 12.44
N SER A 258 9.48 -10.36 13.22
CA SER A 258 9.49 -11.74 12.72
C SER A 258 8.08 -12.31 12.50
N VAL A 259 7.06 -11.67 13.06
CA VAL A 259 5.64 -12.01 12.94
C VAL A 259 4.87 -10.79 12.42
N THR A 260 3.92 -11.02 11.52
CA THR A 260 3.08 -9.95 10.95
C THR A 260 1.88 -9.61 11.83
N VAL A 261 1.41 -8.37 11.74
CA VAL A 261 0.19 -7.93 12.44
C VAL A 261 -1.03 -8.70 11.95
N GLY A 262 -1.06 -9.12 10.68
CA GLY A 262 -2.10 -9.98 10.14
C GLY A 262 -2.13 -11.36 10.82
N GLU A 263 -0.96 -11.96 11.10
CA GLU A 263 -0.88 -13.23 11.83
C GLU A 263 -1.33 -13.09 13.29
N VAL A 264 -1.01 -11.98 13.94
CA VAL A 264 -1.49 -11.68 15.30
C VAL A 264 -3.01 -11.48 15.32
N LEU A 265 -3.54 -10.74 14.36
CA LEU A 265 -4.98 -10.48 14.21
C LEU A 265 -5.76 -11.78 14.00
N GLU A 266 -5.31 -12.64 13.09
CA GLU A 266 -5.98 -13.93 12.80
C GLU A 266 -6.01 -14.85 14.02
N ARG A 267 -4.95 -14.85 14.85
CA ARG A 267 -4.94 -15.61 16.12
C ARG A 267 -5.90 -15.04 17.16
N SER A 268 -6.14 -13.73 17.11
CA SER A 268 -6.93 -13.00 18.11
C SER A 268 -8.42 -12.92 17.75
N LEU A 269 -8.76 -12.98 16.45
CA LEU A 269 -10.09 -12.70 15.92
C LEU A 269 -10.56 -13.84 15.01
N ALA A 270 -11.53 -14.63 15.47
CA ALA A 270 -11.98 -15.89 14.85
C ALA A 270 -12.53 -15.81 13.40
N HIS A 271 -12.71 -14.60 12.84
CA HIS A 271 -13.25 -14.37 11.49
C HIS A 271 -12.39 -13.44 10.64
N VAL A 272 -11.18 -13.12 11.08
CA VAL A 272 -10.28 -12.20 10.37
C VAL A 272 -9.16 -13.02 9.73
N SER A 273 -9.12 -13.05 8.40
CA SER A 273 -8.02 -13.66 7.66
C SER A 273 -6.77 -12.78 7.73
N ARG A 274 -5.60 -13.35 8.00
CA ARG A 274 -4.33 -12.61 7.98
C ARG A 274 -4.01 -11.99 6.62
N THR A 275 -4.55 -12.53 5.53
CA THR A 275 -4.21 -12.10 4.16
C THR A 275 -5.03 -10.91 3.68
N ASP A 276 -6.18 -10.64 4.32
CA ASP A 276 -7.13 -9.60 3.92
C ASP A 276 -7.88 -9.02 5.13
N TRP A 277 -7.20 -8.84 6.27
CA TRP A 277 -7.79 -8.29 7.49
C TRP A 277 -8.29 -6.85 7.32
N HIS A 278 -7.76 -6.12 6.33
CA HIS A 278 -8.15 -4.77 5.96
C HIS A 278 -9.67 -4.66 5.75
N VAL A 279 -10.30 -5.64 5.10
CA VAL A 279 -11.74 -5.62 4.83
C VAL A 279 -12.58 -5.61 6.11
N ALA A 280 -12.12 -6.29 7.16
CA ALA A 280 -12.83 -6.34 8.44
C ALA A 280 -12.75 -5.02 9.20
N PHE A 281 -11.71 -4.20 8.96
CA PHE A 281 -11.47 -2.95 9.68
C PHE A 281 -11.95 -1.71 8.91
N THR A 282 -11.89 -1.74 7.58
CA THR A 282 -12.18 -0.57 6.73
C THR A 282 -13.28 -0.81 5.71
N GLY A 283 -13.71 -2.06 5.52
CA GLY A 283 -14.59 -2.45 4.41
C GLY A 283 -13.88 -2.50 3.04
N MET A 284 -12.60 -2.12 2.96
CA MET A 284 -11.80 -2.23 1.74
C MET A 284 -10.89 -3.45 1.79
N SER A 285 -10.97 -4.30 0.77
CA SER A 285 -10.01 -5.40 0.61
C SER A 285 -8.61 -4.87 0.29
N ARG A 286 -7.60 -5.64 0.69
CA ARG A 286 -6.20 -5.41 0.33
C ARG A 286 -6.00 -5.29 -1.17
N ARG A 287 -6.71 -6.10 -1.97
CA ARG A 287 -6.67 -6.03 -3.44
C ARG A 287 -7.10 -4.65 -3.95
N GLN A 288 -8.20 -4.12 -3.44
CA GLN A 288 -8.72 -2.80 -3.83
C GLN A 288 -7.74 -1.68 -3.46
N MET A 289 -7.14 -1.76 -2.28
CA MET A 289 -6.12 -0.80 -1.84
C MET A 289 -4.90 -0.80 -2.77
N ILE A 290 -4.38 -1.99 -3.11
CA ILE A 290 -3.25 -2.13 -4.04
C ILE A 290 -3.63 -1.62 -5.43
N TYR A 291 -4.81 -1.98 -5.94
CA TYR A 291 -5.29 -1.52 -7.24
C TYR A 291 -5.37 0.00 -7.30
N SER A 292 -5.92 0.65 -6.27
CA SER A 292 -6.05 2.12 -6.23
C SER A 292 -4.68 2.82 -6.29
N ALA A 293 -3.72 2.39 -5.46
CA ALA A 293 -2.36 2.93 -5.48
C ALA A 293 -1.66 2.66 -6.83
N THR A 294 -1.82 1.45 -7.37
CA THR A 294 -1.20 1.06 -8.64
C THR A 294 -1.80 1.81 -9.83
N LYS A 295 -3.10 2.11 -9.81
CA LYS A 295 -3.76 2.89 -10.86
C LYS A 295 -3.22 4.32 -10.92
N ALA A 296 -3.05 4.95 -9.75
CA ALA A 296 -2.39 6.26 -9.65
C ALA A 296 -0.96 6.19 -10.20
N LEU A 297 -0.20 5.16 -9.80
CA LEU A 297 1.16 4.92 -10.29
C LEU A 297 1.22 4.71 -11.80
N ALA A 298 0.31 3.91 -12.37
CA ALA A 298 0.23 3.66 -13.80
C ALA A 298 -0.09 4.94 -14.58
N GLY A 299 -0.95 5.80 -14.04
CA GLY A 299 -1.22 7.14 -14.59
C GLY A 299 0.04 8.03 -14.61
N MET A 300 0.77 8.08 -13.49
CA MET A 300 2.05 8.81 -13.41
C MET A 300 3.09 8.24 -14.38
N TYR A 301 3.15 6.91 -14.52
CA TYR A 301 4.04 6.23 -15.44
C TYR A 301 3.73 6.60 -16.90
N LYS A 302 2.45 6.56 -17.29
CA LYS A 302 1.99 6.95 -18.64
C LYS A 302 2.40 8.38 -19.01
N GLN A 303 2.36 9.31 -18.05
CA GLN A 303 2.76 10.70 -18.28
C GLN A 303 4.28 10.87 -18.49
N ARG A 304 5.09 9.95 -17.96
CA ARG A 304 6.56 10.01 -18.08
C ARG A 304 7.10 9.26 -19.30
N LEU A 305 6.29 8.40 -19.92
CA LEU A 305 6.68 7.73 -21.15
C LEU A 305 6.79 8.72 -22.31
N PRO A 306 7.76 8.51 -23.23
CA PRO A 306 7.82 9.29 -24.46
C PRO A 306 6.49 9.25 -25.21
N PRO A 307 6.07 10.36 -25.86
CA PRO A 307 4.90 10.36 -26.72
C PRO A 307 5.05 9.26 -27.78
N ARG A 308 4.01 8.43 -27.96
CA ARG A 308 3.99 7.49 -29.08
C ARG A 308 3.95 8.32 -30.36
N ILE A 309 5.02 8.24 -31.16
CA ILE A 309 5.01 8.72 -32.53
C ILE A 309 4.11 7.74 -33.28
N LEU A 310 2.91 8.19 -33.66
CA LEU A 310 1.94 7.44 -34.45
C LEU A 310 2.38 7.32 -35.91
#